data_AF-A0ABC8UT55-F1
#
_entry.id   AF-A0ABC8UT55-F1
#
_cell.length_a   1.000
_cell.length_b   1.000
_cell.length_c   1.000
_cell.angle_alpha   90.00
_cell.angle_beta   90.00
_cell.angle_gamma   90.00
#
_symmetry.space_group_name_H-M   'P 1'
#
loop_
_entity.id
_entity.type
_entity.pdbx_description
1 polymer ?
#
loop_
_entity_poly.entity_id
_entity_poly.type
_entity_poly.pdbx_seq_one_letter_code
_entity_poly.pdbx_strand_id
1 'polypeptide(L)'
;MYKNQLQELAQRSCFNLPSYTCIREGPDHAPRFKAIVNFNGETFESPHYCSTLRQAEHSAAEVALNSLSGRGPSHSLAARILSHGLRSPFLVISLELDWQIQLNSS
;
A
#
# COMPACT_ATOMS: atom_id res chain seq x y z
N MET A 1 -9.76 -9.17 0.88
CA MET A 1 -8.72 -9.45 -0.13
C MET A 1 -7.73 -8.28 -0.33
N TYR A 2 -7.66 -7.27 0.56
CA TYR A 2 -6.73 -6.14 0.36
C TYR A 2 -5.26 -6.42 0.71
N LYS A 3 -4.99 -7.36 1.63
CA LYS A 3 -3.62 -7.77 1.97
C LYS A 3 -2.87 -8.35 0.76
N ASN A 4 -3.53 -9.24 0.01
CA ASN A 4 -2.96 -9.80 -1.23
C ASN A 4 -2.74 -8.72 -2.27
N GLN A 5 -3.72 -7.83 -2.51
CA GLN A 5 -3.56 -6.75 -3.50
C GLN A 5 -2.38 -5.83 -3.16
N LEU A 6 -2.20 -5.44 -1.89
CA LEU A 6 -1.04 -4.64 -1.47
C LEU A 6 0.27 -5.41 -1.61
N GLN A 7 0.27 -6.71 -1.32
CA GLN A 7 1.46 -7.55 -1.45
C GLN A 7 1.86 -7.76 -2.92
N GLU A 8 0.90 -8.07 -3.78
CA GLU A 8 1.10 -8.19 -5.23
C GLU A 8 1.57 -6.85 -5.82
N LEU A 9 0.99 -5.73 -5.37
CA LEU A 9 1.43 -4.40 -5.79
C LEU A 9 2.85 -4.08 -5.33
N ALA A 10 3.22 -4.41 -4.09
CA ALA A 10 4.60 -4.26 -3.61
C ALA A 10 5.58 -5.08 -4.46
N GLN A 11 5.23 -6.32 -4.76
CA GLN A 11 6.08 -7.21 -5.57
C GLN A 11 6.22 -6.68 -7.00
N ARG A 12 5.11 -6.31 -7.66
CA ARG A 12 5.09 -5.79 -9.03
C ARG A 12 5.80 -4.43 -9.17
N SER A 13 5.67 -3.54 -8.19
CA SER A 13 6.32 -2.23 -8.19
C SER A 13 7.73 -2.23 -7.55
N CYS A 14 8.21 -3.39 -7.08
CA CYS A 14 9.44 -3.53 -6.33
C CYS A 14 9.50 -2.58 -5.10
N PHE A 15 8.38 -2.41 -4.40
CA PHE A 15 8.29 -1.68 -3.14
C PHE A 15 8.53 -2.61 -1.95
N ASN A 16 8.80 -2.02 -0.79
CA ASN A 16 8.85 -2.76 0.46
C ASN A 16 7.49 -3.38 0.79
N LEU A 17 7.51 -4.55 1.42
CA LEU A 17 6.30 -5.24 1.85
C LEU A 17 5.45 -4.36 2.78
N PRO A 18 4.11 -4.38 2.66
CA PRO A 18 3.23 -3.66 3.57
C PRO A 18 3.41 -4.14 5.01
N SER A 19 3.65 -3.23 5.95
CA SER A 19 3.65 -3.54 7.38
C SER A 19 2.30 -3.16 8.00
N TYR A 20 1.70 -4.06 8.76
CA TYR A 20 0.41 -3.87 9.42
C TYR A 20 0.64 -3.73 10.92
N THR A 21 0.19 -2.61 11.48
CA THR A 21 0.20 -2.36 12.92
C THR A 21 -1.23 -2.11 13.37
N CYS A 22 -1.66 -2.77 14.44
CA CYS A 22 -2.96 -2.54 15.05
C CYS A 22 -2.79 -1.97 16.45
N ILE A 23 -3.59 -0.96 16.76
CA ILE A 23 -3.67 -0.33 18.07
C ILE A 23 -5.04 -0.68 18.65
N ARG A 24 -5.06 -1.19 19.88
CA ARG A 24 -6.28 -1.43 20.65
C ARG A 24 -6.33 -0.43 21.80
N GLU A 25 -7.41 0.33 21.87
CA GLU A 25 -7.66 1.31 22.94
C GLU A 25 -9.09 1.15 23.47
N GLY A 26 -9.39 1.83 24.57
CA GLY A 26 -10.72 1.85 25.16
C GLY A 26 -10.95 0.79 26.25
N PRO A 27 -12.07 0.92 26.98
CA PRO A 27 -12.38 0.05 28.11
C PRO A 27 -12.73 -1.37 27.67
N ASP A 28 -12.60 -2.35 28.57
CA ASP A 28 -12.83 -3.77 28.26
C ASP A 28 -14.22 -4.07 27.69
N HIS A 29 -15.22 -3.26 28.05
CA HIS A 29 -16.60 -3.37 27.55
C HIS A 29 -16.86 -2.62 26.22
N ALA A 30 -15.92 -1.79 25.76
CA ALA A 30 -16.02 -1.07 24.49
C ALA A 30 -14.64 -0.90 23.83
N PRO A 31 -13.98 -2.01 23.44
CA PRO A 31 -12.68 -1.95 22.81
C PRO A 31 -12.79 -1.29 21.43
N ARG A 32 -11.84 -0.38 21.17
CA ARG A 32 -11.66 0.34 19.93
C ARG A 32 -10.38 -0.14 19.28
N PHE A 33 -10.46 -0.44 18.00
CA PHE A 33 -9.35 -0.91 17.20
C PHE A 33 -9.07 0.12 16.11
N LYS A 34 -7.79 0.42 15.94
CA LYS A 34 -7.28 1.23 14.83
C LYS A 34 -6.19 0.42 14.14
N ALA A 35 -6.14 0.47 12.82
CA ALA A 35 -5.10 -0.22 12.07
C ALA A 35 -4.32 0.79 11.24
N ILE A 36 -3.05 0.49 11.04
CA ILE A 36 -2.07 1.31 10.34
C ILE A 36 -1.35 0.38 9.38
N VAL A 37 -1.31 0.76 8.10
CA VAL A 37 -0.61 0.06 7.03
C VAL A 37 0.52 0.96 6.56
N ASN A 38 1.77 0.56 6.78
CA ASN A 38 2.92 1.21 6.18
C ASN A 38 3.21 0.57 4.83
N PHE A 39 3.17 1.36 3.76
CA PHE A 39 3.46 0.91 2.42
C PHE A 39 4.32 1.93 1.69
N ASN A 40 5.48 1.49 1.16
CA ASN A 40 6.40 2.36 0.42
C ASN A 40 6.85 3.62 1.19
N GLY A 41 6.95 3.54 2.53
CA GLY A 41 7.31 4.67 3.39
C GLY A 41 6.15 5.63 3.69
N GLU A 42 4.96 5.37 3.15
CA GLU A 42 3.72 6.09 3.46
C GLU A 42 2.90 5.27 4.45
N THR A 43 2.38 5.89 5.52
CA THR A 43 1.54 5.22 6.53
C THR A 43 0.08 5.61 6.35
N PHE A 44 -0.77 4.60 6.23
CA PHE A 44 -2.21 4.72 6.05
C PHE A 44 -2.93 4.15 7.26
N GLU A 45 -3.63 5.02 7.99
CA GLU A 45 -4.40 4.61 9.15
C GLU A 45 -5.90 4.50 8.84
N SER A 46 -6.63 3.69 9.61
CA SER A 46 -8.08 3.64 9.50
C SER A 46 -8.68 5.00 9.89
N PRO A 47 -9.57 5.60 9.07
CA PRO A 47 -10.08 6.95 9.28
C PRO A 47 -10.98 7.05 10.52
N HIS A 48 -11.54 5.92 10.94
CA HIS A 48 -12.35 5.78 12.13
C HIS A 48 -11.83 4.65 13.01
N TYR A 49 -12.15 4.71 14.30
CA TYR A 49 -11.96 3.60 15.22
C TYR A 49 -13.06 2.58 14.98
N CYS A 50 -12.68 1.31 14.81
CA CYS A 50 -13.62 0.22 14.61
C CYS A 50 -13.81 -0.56 15.91
N SER A 51 -14.94 -1.25 16.04
CA SER A 51 -15.20 -2.17 17.14
C SER A 51 -14.49 -3.52 16.98
N THR A 52 -13.97 -3.82 15.78
CA THR A 52 -13.25 -5.06 15.49
C THR A 52 -11.93 -4.80 14.76
N LEU A 53 -10.92 -5.63 15.07
CA LEU A 53 -9.62 -5.59 14.40
C LEU A 53 -9.75 -5.83 12.89
N ARG A 54 -10.63 -6.75 12.48
CA ARG A 54 -10.85 -7.06 11.06
C ARG A 54 -11.34 -5.85 10.27
N GLN A 55 -12.29 -5.07 10.82
CA GLN A 55 -12.75 -3.85 10.17
C GLN A 55 -11.64 -2.79 10.11
N ALA A 56 -10.91 -2.60 11.21
CA ALA A 56 -9.80 -1.65 11.23
C ALA A 56 -8.77 -1.99 10.15
N GLU A 57 -8.31 -3.26 10.09
CA GLU A 57 -7.37 -3.73 9.07
C GLU A 57 -7.92 -3.55 7.64
N HIS A 58 -9.20 -3.84 7.44
CA HIS A 58 -9.86 -3.70 6.14
C HIS A 58 -9.87 -2.25 5.69
N SER A 59 -10.34 -1.34 6.54
CA SER A 59 -10.41 0.10 6.24
C SER A 59 -9.03 0.71 6.01
N ALA A 60 -8.02 0.34 6.80
CA ALA A 60 -6.66 0.86 6.61
C ALA A 60 -6.05 0.38 5.28
N ALA A 61 -6.28 -0.89 4.91
CA ALA A 61 -5.81 -1.44 3.65
C ALA A 61 -6.57 -0.87 2.43
N GLU A 62 -7.86 -0.61 2.57
CA GLU A 62 -8.69 0.07 1.57
C GLU A 62 -8.19 1.50 1.33
N VAL A 63 -7.94 2.26 2.40
CA VAL A 63 -7.36 3.61 2.28
C VAL A 63 -6.01 3.58 1.58
N ALA A 64 -5.12 2.64 1.97
CA ALA A 64 -3.84 2.48 1.30
C ALA A 64 -4.00 2.22 -0.21
N LEU A 65 -4.84 1.26 -0.59
CA LEU A 65 -5.09 0.96 -2.01
C LEU A 65 -5.76 2.11 -2.75
N ASN A 66 -6.71 2.81 -2.12
CA ASN A 66 -7.39 3.96 -2.73
C ASN A 66 -6.44 5.16 -2.89
N SER A 67 -5.50 5.37 -1.96
CA SER A 67 -4.44 6.36 -2.11
C SER A 67 -3.45 5.96 -3.21
N LEU A 68 -3.14 4.67 -3.34
CA LEU A 68 -2.28 4.16 -4.41
C LEU A 68 -2.96 4.22 -5.79
N SER A 69 -4.26 3.94 -5.88
CA SER A 69 -5.04 3.96 -7.13
C SER A 69 -5.50 5.37 -7.53
N GLY A 70 -5.89 6.20 -6.55
CA GLY A 70 -6.28 7.59 -6.72
C GLY A 70 -5.11 8.51 -7.03
N ARG A 71 -3.89 8.06 -6.80
CA ARG A 71 -2.66 8.65 -7.34
C ARG A 71 -2.50 8.27 -8.83
N GLY A 72 -3.48 8.67 -9.63
CA GLY A 72 -3.27 8.86 -11.06
C GLY A 72 -2.17 9.91 -11.30
N PRO A 73 -1.64 10.01 -12.53
CA PRO A 73 -0.37 10.68 -12.86
C PRO A 73 -0.46 12.23 -12.83
N SER A 74 -1.09 12.81 -11.81
CA SER A 74 -1.20 14.25 -11.63
C SER A 74 -0.50 14.64 -10.33
N HIS A 75 0.30 15.70 -10.41
CA HIS A 75 1.34 16.12 -9.47
C HIS A 75 2.70 15.43 -9.67
N SER A 76 3.26 15.71 -10.85
CA SER A 76 4.70 15.85 -11.13
C SER A 76 5.61 14.75 -10.58
N LEU A 77 5.93 13.76 -11.43
CA LEU A 77 7.09 12.88 -11.23
C LEU A 77 8.36 13.66 -10.83
N ALA A 78 8.50 14.91 -11.30
CA ALA A 78 9.60 15.81 -10.96
C ALA A 78 9.69 16.15 -9.45
N ALA A 79 8.58 16.22 -8.71
CA ALA A 79 8.60 16.58 -7.30
C ALA A 79 9.04 15.42 -6.39
N ARG A 80 8.84 14.17 -6.81
CA ARG A 80 9.21 12.98 -6.01
C ARG A 80 10.63 12.47 -6.29
N ILE A 81 11.17 12.73 -7.49
CA ILE A 81 12.55 12.37 -7.84
C ILE A 81 13.57 13.11 -6.93
N LEU A 82 13.23 14.29 -6.43
CA LEU A 82 14.12 15.05 -5.54
C LEU A 82 14.11 14.60 -4.08
N SER A 83 13.20 13.73 -3.64
CA SER A 83 13.16 13.27 -2.23
C SER A 83 13.65 11.84 -2.01
N HIS A 84 13.62 10.98 -3.03
CA HIS A 84 14.23 9.65 -2.96
C HIS A 84 15.43 9.58 -3.90
N GLY A 85 16.52 10.20 -3.46
CA GLY A 85 17.83 9.96 -4.05
C GLY A 85 18.12 8.46 -4.11
N LEU A 86 18.53 8.01 -5.29
CA LEU A 86 19.06 6.67 -5.59
C LEU A 86 18.05 5.52 -5.58
N ARG A 87 17.24 5.40 -6.64
CA ARG A 87 16.89 4.06 -7.14
C ARG A 87 17.11 3.98 -8.64
N SER A 88 18.09 3.15 -8.97
CA SER A 88 18.76 2.99 -10.26
C SER A 88 17.79 2.78 -11.43
N PRO A 89 18.00 3.45 -12.59
CA PRO A 89 17.20 3.25 -13.81
C PRO A 89 17.37 1.87 -14.45
N PHE A 90 18.31 1.04 -13.98
CA PHE A 90 18.58 -0.27 -14.56
C PHE A 90 17.51 -1.34 -14.28
N LEU A 91 16.62 -1.14 -13.29
CA LEU A 91 15.59 -2.14 -12.95
C LEU A 91 14.23 -1.87 -13.62
N VAL A 92 14.00 -0.68 -14.18
CA VAL A 92 12.73 -0.36 -14.85
C VAL A 92 12.54 -1.15 -16.15
N ILE A 93 13.61 -1.41 -16.88
CA ILE A 93 13.53 -2.04 -18.21
C ILE A 93 13.28 -3.56 -18.09
N SER A 94 13.63 -4.18 -16.95
CA SER A 94 13.53 -5.63 -16.79
C SER A 94 12.14 -6.13 -16.39
N LEU A 95 11.29 -5.30 -15.78
CA LEU A 95 9.91 -5.69 -15.42
C LEU A 95 8.87 -5.39 -16.50
N GLU A 96 9.16 -4.48 -17.44
CA GLU A 96 8.25 -4.17 -18.56
C GLU A 96 8.22 -5.32 -19.60
N LEU A 97 9.31 -6.10 -19.75
CA LEU A 97 9.34 -7.23 -20.69
C LEU A 97 8.69 -8.52 -20.15
N ASP A 98 8.67 -8.74 -18.84
CA ASP A 98 8.08 -9.95 -18.25
C ASP A 98 6.53 -9.91 -18.30
N TRP A 99 5.95 -8.71 -18.26
CA TRP A 99 4.50 -8.54 -18.34
C TRP A 99 3.92 -8.78 -19.75
N GLN A 100 4.67 -8.50 -20.82
CA GLN A 100 4.19 -8.76 -22.19
C GLN A 100 4.20 -10.23 -22.58
N ILE A 101 5.09 -11.05 -22.01
CA ILE A 101 5.15 -12.48 -22.36
C ILE A 101 3.98 -13.25 -21.73
N GLN A 102 3.49 -12.83 -20.57
CA GLN A 102 2.38 -13.54 -19.90
C GLN A 102 0.99 -13.19 -20.46
N LEU A 103 0.82 -12.07 -21.17
CA LEU A 103 -0.48 -11.61 -21.69
C LEU A 103 -0.81 -12.08 -23.12
N ASN A 104 0.16 -12.62 -23.87
CA ASN A 104 0.00 -13.04 -25.26
C ASN A 104 -0.11 -14.58 -25.43
N SER A 105 -0.40 -15.30 -24.35
CA SER A 105 -0.46 -16.77 -24.34
C SER A 105 -1.85 -17.33 -23.98
N SER A 106 -2.93 -16.71 -24.48
CA SER A 106 -4.28 -17.30 -24.55
C SER A 106 -4.87 -17.10 -25.94
#